data_AF-A0A380P7U9-F1
#
_entry.id   AF-A0A380P7U9-F1
#
_cell.length_a   1.000
_cell.length_b   1.000
_cell.length_c   1.000
_cell.angle_alpha   90.00
_cell.angle_beta   90.00
_cell.angle_gamma   90.00
#
_symmetry.space_group_name_H-M   'P 1'
#
loop_
_entity.id
_entity.type
_entity.pdbx_description
1 polymer ?
#
loop_
_entity_poly.entity_id
_entity_poly.type
_entity_poly.pdbx_seq_one_letter_code
_entity_poly.pdbx_strand_id
1 'polypeptide(L)'
;MLDLDNELDAKYGLKGNRIFYMSVAPRFFGTIAKYLKSEGLITENGEYNRLMIEKPFGSSYKTAEELQKELTEAFDDDQIYRIDHYLGKEMVQTLPHFVLETH
;
A
#
# COMPACT_ATOMS: atom_id res chain seq x y z
N MET A 1 -16.56 0.43 12.72
CA MET A 1 -15.26 0.03 12.14
C MET A 1 -14.14 0.40 13.10
N LEU A 2 -14.07 1.67 13.53
CA LEU A 2 -13.14 2.14 14.56
C LEU A 2 -13.17 1.35 15.89
N ASP A 3 -14.33 0.91 16.36
CA ASP A 3 -14.42 0.15 17.62
C ASP A 3 -13.73 -1.21 17.53
N LEU A 4 -13.91 -1.92 16.42
CA LEU A 4 -13.24 -3.21 16.17
C LEU A 4 -11.73 -3.01 16.01
N ASP A 5 -11.33 -1.92 15.37
CA ASP A 5 -9.92 -1.56 15.20
C ASP A 5 -9.23 -1.29 16.55
N ASN A 6 -9.88 -0.53 17.42
CA ASN A 6 -9.36 -0.25 18.77
C ASN A 6 -9.33 -1.51 19.64
N GLU A 7 -10.32 -2.39 19.49
CA GLU A 7 -10.34 -3.68 20.18
C GLU A 7 -9.18 -4.58 19.73
N LEU A 8 -8.91 -4.67 18.41
CA LEU A 8 -7.80 -5.44 17.86
C LEU A 8 -6.44 -4.85 18.22
N ASP A 9 -6.29 -3.52 18.18
CA ASP A 9 -5.07 -2.84 18.57
C ASP A 9 -4.73 -3.09 20.05
N ALA A 10 -5.74 -3.02 20.94
CA ALA A 10 -5.58 -3.32 22.35
C ALA A 10 -5.29 -4.82 22.61
N LYS A 11 -5.94 -5.71 21.85
CA LYS A 11 -5.80 -7.17 22.01
C LYS A 11 -4.45 -7.69 21.55
N TYR A 12 -3.92 -7.15 20.45
CA TYR A 12 -2.68 -7.62 19.83
C TYR A 12 -1.49 -6.67 20.03
N GLY A 13 -1.70 -5.52 20.68
CA GLY A 13 -0.65 -4.53 20.96
C GLY A 13 -0.04 -3.96 19.68
N LEU A 14 -0.85 -3.72 18.65
CA LEU A 14 -0.37 -3.33 17.32
C LEU A 14 0.15 -1.88 17.29
N LYS A 15 -0.19 -1.07 18.30
CA LYS A 15 0.21 0.33 18.48
C LYS A 15 -0.09 1.19 17.24
N GLY A 16 -1.15 0.88 16.51
CA GLY A 16 -1.52 1.60 15.29
C GLY A 16 -0.71 1.25 14.04
N ASN A 17 0.17 0.25 14.08
CA ASN A 17 0.85 -0.26 12.89
C ASN A 17 -0.12 -1.03 11.99
N ARG A 18 -0.29 -0.59 10.74
CA ARG A 18 -1.34 -1.12 9.85
C ARG A 18 -0.83 -1.42 8.44
N ILE A 19 -1.38 -2.49 7.87
CA ILE A 19 -1.19 -2.85 6.47
C ILE A 19 -2.56 -3.04 5.83
N PHE A 20 -2.85 -2.25 4.80
CA PHE A 20 -4.07 -2.32 4.02
C PHE A 20 -3.79 -3.05 2.71
N TYR A 21 -4.38 -4.21 2.50
CA TYR A 21 -4.24 -4.98 1.27
C TYR A 21 -5.48 -4.82 0.38
N MET A 22 -5.33 -4.18 -0.77
CA MET A 22 -6.42 -3.92 -1.71
C MET A 22 -6.48 -4.98 -2.81
N SER A 23 -7.29 -6.02 -2.59
CA SER A 23 -7.61 -7.05 -3.60
C SER A 23 -8.93 -6.74 -4.32
N VAL A 24 -9.04 -5.53 -4.86
CA VAL A 24 -10.26 -5.03 -5.51
C VAL A 24 -9.97 -4.45 -6.90
N ALA A 25 -11.01 -4.14 -7.67
CA ALA A 25 -10.83 -3.53 -8.98
C ALA A 25 -10.14 -2.14 -8.88
N PRO A 26 -9.23 -1.79 -9.80
CA PRO A 26 -8.40 -0.57 -9.70
C PRO A 26 -9.17 0.74 -9.55
N ARG A 27 -10.36 0.82 -10.15
CA ARG A 27 -11.27 1.98 -10.03
C ARG A 27 -11.66 2.33 -8.60
N PHE A 28 -11.50 1.39 -7.66
CA PHE A 28 -11.84 1.60 -6.26
C PHE A 28 -10.65 2.01 -5.39
N PHE A 29 -9.41 1.95 -5.88
CA PHE A 29 -8.22 2.22 -5.07
C PHE A 29 -8.22 3.62 -4.48
N GLY A 30 -8.42 4.66 -5.31
CA GLY A 30 -8.49 6.03 -4.82
C GLY A 30 -9.67 6.27 -3.89
N THR A 31 -10.85 5.72 -4.19
CA THR A 31 -12.03 5.82 -3.34
C THR A 31 -11.79 5.20 -1.95
N ILE A 32 -11.22 3.99 -1.90
CA ILE A 32 -10.93 3.31 -0.64
C ILE A 32 -9.85 4.07 0.13
N ALA A 33 -8.79 4.54 -0.53
CA ALA A 33 -7.73 5.31 0.12
C ALA A 33 -8.28 6.58 0.80
N LYS A 34 -9.18 7.30 0.12
CA LYS A 34 -9.87 8.46 0.69
C LYS A 34 -10.73 8.10 1.91
N TYR A 35 -11.49 7.01 1.83
CA TYR A 35 -12.29 6.54 2.96
C TYR A 35 -11.44 6.08 4.14
N LEU A 36 -10.30 5.41 3.90
CA LEU A 36 -9.38 5.02 4.96
C LEU A 36 -8.90 6.25 5.76
N LYS A 37 -8.61 7.35 5.07
CA LYS A 37 -8.24 8.62 5.71
C LYS A 37 -9.43 9.29 6.41
N SER A 38 -10.58 9.41 5.75
CA SER A 38 -11.73 10.14 6.31
C SER A 38 -12.34 9.44 7.53
N GLU A 39 -12.31 8.10 7.56
CA GLU A 39 -12.81 7.29 8.66
C GLU A 39 -11.79 7.15 9.81
N GLY A 40 -10.62 7.80 9.72
CA GLY A 40 -9.59 7.74 10.77
C GLY A 40 -8.94 6.36 10.92
N LEU A 41 -8.98 5.53 9.87
CA LEU A 41 -8.35 4.21 9.86
C LEU A 41 -6.83 4.30 9.65
N ILE A 42 -6.33 5.40 9.11
CA ILE A 42 -4.90 5.69 9.04
C ILE A 42 -4.50 6.29 10.38
N THR A 43 -3.67 5.58 11.16
CA THR A 43 -3.31 6.05 12.50
C THR A 43 -2.11 6.97 12.45
N GLU A 44 -2.12 8.04 13.24
CA GLU A 44 -0.94 8.92 13.40
C GLU A 44 0.00 8.42 14.50
N ASN A 45 -0.48 7.49 15.34
CA ASN A 45 0.25 6.97 16.50
C ASN A 45 1.10 5.73 16.17
N GLY A 46 0.86 5.10 15.02
CA GLY A 46 1.64 3.96 14.53
C GLY A 46 2.97 4.39 13.90
N GLU A 47 3.95 3.50 13.94
CA GLU A 47 5.22 3.68 13.23
C GLU A 47 5.03 3.60 11.71
N TYR A 48 4.01 2.87 11.24
CA TYR A 48 3.67 2.80 9.82
C TYR A 48 2.20 2.54 9.52
N ASN A 49 1.73 3.13 8.42
CA ASN A 49 0.56 2.67 7.67
C ASN A 49 1.05 2.31 6.27
N ARG A 50 0.82 1.08 5.81
CA ARG A 50 1.25 0.63 4.48
C ARG A 50 0.05 0.26 3.64
N LEU A 51 0.04 0.71 2.41
CA LEU A 51 -0.98 0.39 1.43
C LEU A 51 -0.39 -0.56 0.38
N MET A 52 -0.92 -1.78 0.30
CA MET A 52 -0.56 -2.77 -0.72
C MET A 52 -1.63 -2.80 -1.82
N ILE A 53 -1.23 -2.53 -3.06
CA ILE A 53 -2.12 -2.56 -4.23
C ILE A 53 -1.64 -3.56 -5.27
N GLU A 54 -2.59 -4.26 -5.89
CA GLU A 54 -2.36 -5.22 -6.97
C GLU A 54 -2.54 -4.57 -8.35
N LYS A 55 -1.89 -5.16 -9.36
CA LYS A 55 -2.03 -4.72 -10.77
C LYS A 55 -3.49 -4.87 -11.26
N PRO A 56 -3.93 -4.05 -12.23
CA PRO A 56 -3.17 -3.01 -12.93
C PRO A 56 -3.21 -1.63 -12.24
N PHE A 57 -2.07 -0.93 -12.25
CA PHE A 57 -1.89 0.42 -11.66
C PHE A 57 -2.38 1.57 -12.58
N GLY A 58 -3.28 1.27 -13.50
CA GLY A 58 -3.65 2.15 -14.61
C GLY A 58 -3.41 1.46 -15.97
N SER A 59 -4.19 1.84 -16.97
CA SER A 59 -4.12 1.31 -18.34
C SER A 59 -3.29 2.19 -19.30
N SER A 60 -2.82 3.34 -18.82
CA SER A 60 -2.00 4.31 -19.53
C SER A 60 -1.19 5.15 -18.51
N TYR A 61 -0.14 5.84 -18.97
CA TYR A 61 0.61 6.79 -18.14
C TYR A 61 -0.32 7.78 -17.43
N LYS A 62 -1.27 8.38 -18.16
CA LYS A 62 -2.21 9.35 -17.61
C LYS A 62 -3.07 8.77 -16.48
N THR A 63 -3.64 7.58 -16.69
CA THR A 63 -4.46 6.92 -15.65
C THR A 63 -3.64 6.47 -14.44
N ALA A 64 -2.36 6.15 -14.63
CA ALA A 64 -1.47 5.80 -13.54
C ALA A 64 -1.07 7.03 -12.72
N GLU A 65 -0.84 8.17 -13.38
CA GLU A 65 -0.59 9.46 -12.73
C GLU A 65 -1.82 9.96 -11.95
N GLU A 66 -3.02 9.78 -12.51
CA GLU A 66 -4.29 10.08 -11.82
C GLU A 66 -4.46 9.19 -10.57
N LEU A 67 -4.24 7.88 -10.70
CA LEU A 67 -4.30 6.95 -9.57
C LEU A 67 -3.26 7.33 -8.50
N GLN A 68 -2.03 7.63 -8.91
CA GLN A 68 -0.98 8.05 -8.00
C GLN A 68 -1.42 9.27 -7.20
N LYS A 69 -1.95 10.28 -7.87
CA LYS A 69 -2.42 11.50 -7.23
C LYS A 69 -3.48 11.22 -6.18
N GLU A 70 -4.47 10.38 -6.51
CA GLU A 70 -5.53 9.99 -5.57
C GLU A 70 -4.99 9.23 -4.35
N LEU A 71 -4.01 8.35 -4.53
CA LEU A 71 -3.40 7.62 -3.42
C LEU A 71 -2.56 8.54 -2.53
N THR A 72 -1.82 9.48 -3.13
CA THR A 72 -1.00 10.46 -2.41
C THR A 72 -1.80 11.48 -1.59
N GLU A 73 -3.11 11.60 -1.82
CA GLU A 73 -3.99 12.37 -0.94
C GLU A 73 -4.16 11.71 0.44
N ALA A 74 -3.99 10.39 0.52
CA ALA A 74 -4.23 9.59 1.72
C ALA A 74 -2.96 9.02 2.35
N PHE A 75 -2.00 8.58 1.55
CA PHE A 75 -0.76 7.92 1.98
C PHE A 75 0.46 8.60 1.33
N ASP A 76 1.59 8.61 2.02
CA ASP A 76 2.85 9.03 1.41
C ASP A 76 3.37 7.95 0.45
N ASP A 77 4.22 8.30 -0.53
CA ASP A 77 4.63 7.34 -1.57
C ASP A 77 5.47 6.17 -1.01
N ASP A 78 6.22 6.40 0.07
CA ASP A 78 6.97 5.37 0.82
C ASP A 78 6.06 4.40 1.59
N GLN A 79 4.79 4.76 1.77
CA GLN A 79 3.75 3.92 2.34
C GLN A 79 3.03 3.07 1.30
N ILE A 80 3.21 3.33 -0.01
CA ILE A 80 2.49 2.66 -1.09
C ILE A 80 3.35 1.55 -1.72
N TYR A 81 2.95 0.31 -1.48
CA TYR A 81 3.57 -0.91 -1.97
C TYR A 81 2.79 -1.47 -3.17
N ARG A 82 3.40 -1.39 -4.35
CA ARG A 82 2.84 -1.89 -5.61
C ARG A 82 3.28 -3.34 -5.79
N ILE A 83 2.35 -4.27 -5.61
CA ILE A 83 2.66 -5.69 -5.73
C ILE A 83 2.66 -6.06 -7.20
N ASP A 84 3.83 -6.46 -7.69
CA ASP A 84 3.96 -7.18 -8.94
C ASP A 84 4.39 -8.62 -8.64
N HIS A 85 3.51 -9.58 -8.93
CA HIS A 85 3.77 -11.02 -8.93
C HIS A 85 5.04 -11.46 -9.70
N TYR A 86 5.64 -10.62 -10.55
CA TYR A 86 6.94 -10.91 -11.18
C TYR A 86 8.13 -10.67 -10.26
N LEU A 87 8.07 -9.70 -9.33
CA LEU A 87 9.18 -9.36 -8.42
C LEU A 87 9.38 -10.37 -7.27
N GLY A 88 8.39 -11.23 -7.03
CA GLY A 88 8.45 -12.30 -6.03
C GLY A 88 9.04 -13.63 -6.54
N LYS A 89 9.43 -13.71 -7.81
CA LYS A 89 10.12 -14.91 -8.35
C LYS A 89 11.60 -14.84 -7.97
N GLU A 90 12.15 -15.88 -7.34
CA GLU A 90 13.55 -15.95 -6.89
C GLU A 90 14.55 -15.47 -7.96
N MET A 91 14.29 -15.78 -9.24
CA MET A 91 15.11 -15.39 -10.39
C MET A 91 15.22 -13.87 -10.63
N VAL A 92 14.21 -13.09 -10.21
CA VAL A 92 14.19 -11.63 -10.39
C VAL A 92 14.87 -10.92 -9.22
N GLN A 93 14.84 -11.49 -8.01
CA GLN A 93 15.55 -10.96 -6.84
C GLN A 93 17.07 -11.12 -6.92
N THR A 94 17.57 -12.02 -7.76
CA THR A 94 19.01 -12.18 -8.04
C THR A 94 19.58 -11.14 -9.01
N LEU A 95 18.76 -10.36 -9.72
CA LEU A 95 19.25 -9.39 -10.70
C LEU A 95 20.10 -8.26 -10.09
N PRO A 96 19.71 -7.61 -8.98
CA PRO A 96 20.55 -6.59 -8.35
C PRO A 96 21.89 -7.18 -7.86
N HIS A 97 21.87 -8.42 -7.33
CA HIS A 97 23.07 -9.11 -6.87
C HIS A 97 24.06 -9.36 -8.02
N PHE A 98 23.58 -9.85 -9.17
CA PHE A 98 24.42 -10.06 -10.35
C PHE A 98 25.00 -8.78 -10.94
N VAL A 99 24.26 -7.66 -10.90
CA VAL A 99 24.71 -6.37 -11.45
C VAL A 99 25.72 -5.68 -10.52
N LEU A 100 25.62 -5.90 -9.21
CA LEU A 100 26.50 -5.28 -8.22
C LEU A 100 27.80 -6.07 -7.97
N GLU A 101 27.84 -7.37 -8.24
CA GLU A 101 29.07 -8.17 -8.12
C GLU A 101 29.98 -8.13 -9.36
N THR A 102 29.54 -7.55 -10.48
CA THR A 102 30.36 -7.40 -11.70
C THR A 102 31.16 -6.09 -11.77
N HIS A 103 31.27 -5.33 -10.68
CA HIS A 103 32.14 -4.15 -10.56
C HIS A 103 33.06 -4.23 -9.33
#